data_AF-A0A316JNZ8-F1
#
_entry.id   AF-A0A316JNZ8-F1
#
_cell.length_a   1.000
_cell.length_b   1.000
_cell.length_c   1.000
_cell.angle_alpha   90.00
_cell.angle_beta   90.00
_cell.angle_gamma   90.00
#
_symmetry.space_group_name_H-M   'P 1'
#
loop_
_entity.id
_entity.type
_entity.pdbx_description
1 polymer ?
#
loop_
_entity_poly.entity_id
_entity_poly.type
_entity_poly.pdbx_seq_one_letter_code
_entity_poly.pdbx_strand_id
1 'polypeptide(L)' 'MRAVDIFKALQRTSMNRAELDAIELMLRDLNTRHEEIRHRAAFRGCTRELVTLQQELVQYLMAKKAQISGR' A
#
# COMPACT_ATOMS: atom_id res chain seq x y z
N MET A 1 -26.60 15.66 17.57
CA MET A 1 -26.01 14.63 16.68
C MET A 1 -26.78 13.34 16.88
N ARG A 2 -27.24 12.64 15.83
CA ARG A 2 -28.08 11.44 15.98
C ARG A 2 -27.19 10.22 16.23
N ALA A 3 -27.65 9.23 16.99
CA ALA A 3 -26.88 8.00 17.29
C ALA A 3 -26.38 7.26 16.04
N VAL A 4 -27.12 7.35 14.93
CA VAL A 4 -26.74 6.79 13.61
C VAL A 4 -25.48 7.44 13.03
N ASP A 5 -25.24 8.72 13.33
CA ASP A 5 -24.07 9.46 12.84
C ASP A 5 -22.79 9.00 13.57
N ILE A 6 -22.90 8.68 14.86
CA ILE A 6 -21.81 8.15 15.69
C ILE A 6 -21.37 6.77 15.19
N PHE A 7 -22.32 5.87 14.93
CA PHE A 7 -22.00 4.51 14.45
C PHE A 7 -21.28 4.55 13.09
N LYS A 8 -21.76 5.37 12.15
CA LYS A 8 -21.11 5.57 10.85
C LYS A 8 -19.70 6.15 10.98
N ALA A 9 -19.49 7.08 11.92
CA ALA A 9 -18.17 7.65 12.17
C ALA A 9 -17.19 6.60 12.72
N LEU A 10 -17.61 5.80 13.71
CA LEU A 10 -16.79 4.72 14.29
C LEU A 10 -16.42 3.67 13.24
N GLN A 11 -17.38 3.25 12.41
CA GLN A 11 -17.13 2.28 11.34
C GLN A 11 -16.17 2.82 10.28
N ARG A 12 -16.22 4.12 9.96
CA ARG A 12 -15.25 4.77 9.07
C ARG A 12 -13.86 4.78 9.70
N THR A 13 -13.73 5.10 10.97
CA THR A 13 -12.44 5.11 11.67
C THR A 13 -11.80 3.72 11.71
N SER A 14 -12.58 2.68 12.00
CA SER A 14 -12.07 1.29 11.98
C SER A 14 -11.65 0.85 10.59
N MET A 15 -12.41 1.24 9.55
CA MET A 15 -12.10 0.92 8.16
C MET A 15 -10.82 1.62 7.69
N ASN A 16 -10.63 2.90 8.06
CA ASN A 16 -9.40 3.63 7.79
C ASN A 16 -8.18 2.96 8.44
N ARG A 17 -8.32 2.42 9.67
CA ARG A 17 -7.22 1.72 10.34
C ARG A 17 -6.82 0.43 9.63
N ALA A 18 -7.81 -0.41 9.29
CA ALA A 18 -7.55 -1.65 8.56
C ALA A 18 -6.92 -1.38 7.18
N GLU A 19 -7.35 -0.30 6.49
CA GLU A 19 -6.77 0.10 5.23
C GLU A 19 -5.33 0.60 5.37
N LEU A 20 -5.02 1.36 6.43
CA LEU A 20 -3.65 1.78 6.74
C LEU A 20 -2.74 0.58 7.03
N ASP A 21 -3.18 -0.36 7.87
CA ASP A 21 -2.41 -1.57 8.19
C ASP A 21 -2.11 -2.38 6.91
N ALA A 22 -3.09 -2.53 6.02
CA ALA A 22 -2.90 -3.19 4.73
C ALA A 22 -1.87 -2.47 3.85
N ILE A 23 -1.92 -1.13 3.78
CA ILE A 23 -0.95 -0.33 3.02
C ILE A 23 0.47 -0.52 3.58
N GLU A 24 0.63 -0.54 4.91
CA GLU A 24 1.93 -0.75 5.54
C GLU A 24 2.51 -2.13 5.26
N LEU A 25 1.68 -3.18 5.28
CA LEU A 25 2.09 -4.53 4.89
C LEU A 25 2.57 -4.58 3.43
N MET A 26 1.81 -3.95 2.51
CA MET A 26 2.19 -3.91 1.09
C MET A 26 3.47 -3.12 0.84
N LEU A 27 3.66 -1.97 1.52
CA LEU A 27 4.91 -1.20 1.43
C LEU A 27 6.10 -2.00 1.95
N ARG A 28 5.93 -2.77 3.02
CA ARG A 28 6.99 -3.66 3.54
C ARG A 28 7.33 -4.77 2.54
N ASP A 29 6.33 -5.42 1.96
CA ASP A 29 6.53 -6.46 0.95
C ASP A 29 7.26 -5.92 -0.29
N LEU A 30 6.80 -4.79 -0.82
CA LEU A 30 7.43 -4.14 -1.97
C LEU A 30 8.88 -3.73 -1.70
N ASN A 31 9.23 -3.33 -0.47
CA ASN A 31 10.62 -3.01 -0.13
C ASN A 31 11.46 -4.23 0.27
N THR A 32 10.83 -5.40 0.38
CA THR A 32 11.54 -6.64 0.68
C THR A 32 12.30 -7.13 -0.55
N ARG A 33 13.54 -7.54 -0.32
CA ARG A 33 14.42 -8.02 -1.38
C ARG A 33 14.06 -9.46 -1.78
N HIS A 34 13.07 -9.64 -2.66
CA HIS A 34 12.68 -10.95 -3.20
C HIS A 34 13.62 -11.48 -4.30
N GLU A 35 14.64 -12.29 -3.92
CA GLU A 35 15.65 -12.86 -4.85
C GLU A 35 15.02 -13.62 -6.02
N GLU A 36 13.99 -14.44 -5.77
CA GLU A 36 13.34 -15.24 -6.81
C GLU A 36 12.75 -14.38 -7.95
N ILE A 37 12.00 -13.33 -7.58
CA ILE A 37 11.36 -12.43 -8.55
C ILE A 37 12.43 -11.70 -9.37
N ARG A 38 13.51 -11.26 -8.74
CA ARG A 38 14.60 -10.57 -9.44
C ARG A 38 15.38 -11.48 -10.37
N HIS A 39 15.65 -12.73 -9.97
CA HIS A 39 16.24 -13.72 -10.86
C HIS A 39 15.35 -13.97 -12.08
N ARG A 40 14.04 -14.13 -11.89
CA ARG A 40 13.10 -14.29 -13.01
C ARG A 40 13.06 -13.05 -13.92
N ALA A 41 13.12 -11.85 -13.36
CA ALA A 41 13.15 -10.62 -14.14
C ALA A 41 14.45 -10.46 -14.93
N ALA A 42 15.59 -10.79 -14.32
CA ALA A 42 16.89 -10.81 -15.01
C ALA A 42 16.88 -11.85 -16.15
N PHE A 43 16.40 -13.06 -15.90
CA PHE A 43 16.26 -14.11 -16.91
C PHE A 43 15.36 -13.69 -18.08
N ARG A 44 14.29 -12.94 -17.81
CA ARG A 44 13.37 -12.42 -18.82
C ARG A 44 13.84 -11.11 -19.48
N GLY A 45 14.95 -10.53 -19.02
CA GLY A 45 15.45 -9.24 -19.51
C GLY A 45 14.58 -8.04 -19.12
N CYS A 46 13.75 -8.14 -18.07
CA CYS A 46 12.81 -7.11 -17.63
C CYS A 46 13.12 -6.49 -16.26
N THR A 47 14.40 -6.49 -15.84
CA THR A 47 14.82 -5.97 -14.53
C THR A 47 14.48 -4.49 -14.35
N ARG A 48 14.67 -3.66 -15.39
CA ARG A 48 14.42 -2.22 -15.32
C ARG A 48 12.93 -1.92 -15.14
N GLU A 49 12.09 -2.63 -15.88
CA GLU A 49 10.64 -2.54 -15.85
C GLU A 49 10.11 -2.96 -14.48
N LEU A 50 10.64 -4.05 -13.92
CA LEU A 50 10.28 -4.49 -12.57
C LEU A 50 10.60 -3.40 -11.52
N VAL A 51 11.81 -2.83 -11.57
CA VAL A 51 12.21 -1.77 -10.62
C VAL A 51 11.35 -0.52 -10.79
N THR A 52 11.06 -0.13 -12.03
CA THR A 52 10.22 1.04 -12.34
C THR A 52 8.81 0.83 -11.77
N LEU A 53 8.19 -0.32 -12.06
CA LEU A 53 6.87 -0.67 -11.54
C LEU A 53 6.83 -0.71 -10.00
N GLN A 54 7.86 -1.27 -9.37
CA GLN A 54 7.99 -1.30 -7.92
C GLN A 54 8.00 0.12 -7.34
N GLN A 55 8.76 1.04 -7.95
CA GLN A 55 8.81 2.45 -7.52
C GLN A 55 7.45 3.15 -7.68
N GLU A 56 6.76 2.94 -8.80
CA GLU A 56 5.42 3.49 -9.04
C GLU A 56 4.42 3.00 -7.99
N LEU A 57 4.43 1.71 -7.67
CA LEU A 57 3.56 1.11 -6.65
C LEU A 57 3.85 1.67 -5.24
N VAL A 58 5.13 1.85 -4.90
CA VAL A 58 5.53 2.47 -3.62
C VAL A 58 5.02 3.91 -3.55
N GLN A 59 5.19 4.71 -4.60
CA GLN A 59 4.70 6.09 -4.64
C GLN A 59 3.18 6.16 -4.50
N TYR A 60 2.46 5.31 -5.23
CA TYR A 60 1.00 5.21 -5.15
C TYR A 60 0.53 4.90 -3.73
N LEU A 61 1.12 3.89 -3.08
CA LEU A 61 0.75 3.49 -1.73
C LEU A 61 1.09 4.56 -0.68
N MET A 62 2.21 5.27 -0.83
CA MET A 62 2.57 6.41 0.03
C MET A 62 1.57 7.56 -0.11
N ALA A 63 1.17 7.91 -1.34
CA ALA A 63 0.15 8.92 -1.58
C ALA A 63 -1.20 8.50 -1.00
N LYS A 64 -1.59 7.23 -1.18
CA LYS A 64 -2.81 6.67 -0.60
C LYS A 64 -2.80 6.71 0.93
N LYS A 65 -1.68 6.35 1.56
CA LYS A 65 -1.47 6.46 3.01
C LYS A 65 -1.67 7.89 3.48
N ALA A 66 -1.04 8.86 2.82
CA ALA A 66 -1.15 10.28 3.18
C ALA A 66 -2.58 10.81 3.11
N GLN A 67 -3.38 10.37 2.13
CA GLN A 67 -4.80 10.75 2.02
C GLN A 67 -5.68 10.21 3.15
N ILE A 68 -5.31 9.05 3.73
CA ILE A 68 -6.04 8.42 4.83
C ILE A 68 -5.58 8.97 6.18
N SER A 69 -4.27 9.19 6.36
CA SER A 69 -3.68 9.73 7.59
C SER A 69 -3.82 11.24 7.76
N GLY A 70 -3.97 11.99 6.65
CA GLY A 70 -4.13 13.45 6.64
C GLY A 70 -5.58 13.94 6.66
N ARG A 71 -6.53 13.05 6.98
CA ARG A 71 -7.90 13.41 7.35
C ARG A 71 -8.03 13.58 8.87
#